data_AF-A0A8T7E9S8-F1
#
_entry.id   AF-A0A8T7E9S8-F1
#
_cell.length_a   1.000
_cell.length_b   1.000
_cell.length_c   1.000
_cell.angle_alpha   90.00
_cell.angle_beta   90.00
_cell.angle_gamma   90.00
#
_symmetry.space_group_name_H-M   'P 1'
#
loop_
_entity.id
_entity.type
_entity.pdbx_description
1 polymer ?
#
loop_
_entity_poly.entity_id
_entity_poly.type
_entity_poly.pdbx_seq_one_letter_code
_entity_poly.pdbx_strand_id
1 'polypeptide(L)'
;MKSYVHSSIAFGKWILLLIAIVWLVACQGQGTAVQNMGVEQPGSTTSGLLSVAEVRSPTLPRADGLPEPPANLVVLWNEAMLAAVRNGVPRPTVTARALYMTHAAMYDAWALYDDTAVPTVLDPALKRPAAEHNDVYKGAAVSQAAYHMLITLYPDHEKKTYAFSNLLNALGYKIVMEADATTPAGLGYMAAQAVLADRADDGANAANNYADLTSAIYPELYVVWNSADPNADNAPGHAGFNPNHWQPLRVPTGELTDAAGWPVADHANPATYRDQVFLTPHWGAVRPFALSSGDQFRPQMPPQAGSTEPYTDALGQTMTHDEAYHQQVDEILHISAMLTDEQKVIAEYWADGPRSETPPGHWNALAHGISFRDNHGIDEDVKLYFALNGALFDASIAAWEAKRTYDYVRPASAIQHKYAGQMIEAWGGPNQGTQWIPGETWRPYQSLTFVTPPFAEYVSGHSTFSAAAAEVLTRFTGSNQFYDGVTMLYDEDFNRDGIPDLLGQHVVPIGGNMFENSPAEVVTLQWDTFQEAADEAAVSRRYGGIHFQDGDLFARRMGTSIGAQAYTLAEQYWTGQEVRP
;
A
#
# COMPACT_ATOMS: atom_id res chain seq x y z
N MET A 1 30.12 60.90 -34.72
CA MET A 1 29.75 61.04 -36.14
C MET A 1 28.67 60.02 -36.43
N LYS A 2 27.54 60.50 -36.97
CA LYS A 2 26.49 59.86 -37.80
C LYS A 2 26.45 58.32 -37.86
N SER A 3 25.33 57.61 -37.79
CA SER A 3 23.87 57.89 -37.79
C SER A 3 23.19 56.50 -37.86
N TYR A 4 22.15 56.21 -37.06
CA TYR A 4 20.73 55.96 -37.46
C TYR A 4 20.56 54.86 -38.56
N VAL A 5 19.67 53.84 -38.50
CA VAL A 5 18.29 53.80 -37.98
C VAL A 5 17.66 52.39 -38.15
N HIS A 6 16.90 51.96 -37.13
CA HIS A 6 15.60 51.25 -37.13
C HIS A 6 15.47 49.81 -37.68
N SER A 7 14.60 48.95 -37.14
CA SER A 7 13.66 49.03 -36.00
C SER A 7 12.94 47.69 -35.81
N SER A 8 12.79 47.28 -34.54
CA SER A 8 11.59 46.71 -33.90
C SER A 8 11.11 45.31 -34.34
N ILE A 9 10.67 44.40 -33.46
CA ILE A 9 9.74 44.55 -32.32
C ILE A 9 10.09 43.52 -31.22
N ALA A 10 9.99 43.96 -29.96
CA ALA A 10 10.07 43.17 -28.73
C ALA A 10 8.68 42.71 -28.28
N PHE A 11 8.57 41.63 -27.51
CA PHE A 11 7.52 41.51 -26.48
C PHE A 11 7.95 40.57 -25.35
N GLY A 12 7.82 41.06 -24.11
CA GLY A 12 8.06 40.32 -22.87
C GLY A 12 6.78 40.19 -22.03
N LYS A 13 6.77 39.13 -21.21
CA LYS A 13 6.12 38.85 -19.91
C LYS A 13 4.84 39.63 -19.50
N TRP A 14 3.82 38.90 -18.99
CA TRP A 14 3.31 38.90 -17.59
C TRP A 14 1.89 38.23 -17.44
N ILE A 15 1.73 37.42 -16.37
CA ILE A 15 0.60 37.28 -15.40
C ILE A 15 -0.78 36.60 -15.73
N LEU A 16 -1.03 35.48 -15.01
CA LEU A 16 -2.15 35.08 -14.10
C LEU A 16 -3.64 34.97 -14.54
N LEU A 17 -4.16 33.72 -14.39
CA LEU A 17 -5.20 33.26 -13.44
C LEU A 17 -6.72 33.23 -13.80
N LEU A 18 -7.27 31.99 -13.69
CA LEU A 18 -8.64 31.51 -13.29
C LEU A 18 -9.86 31.93 -14.15
N ILE A 19 -10.88 31.10 -14.42
CA ILE A 19 -11.94 30.50 -13.54
C ILE A 19 -12.67 29.43 -14.42
N ALA A 20 -12.82 28.15 -14.06
CA ALA A 20 -13.81 27.48 -13.20
C ALA A 20 -15.28 27.35 -13.71
N ILE A 21 -15.83 26.12 -13.59
CA ILE A 21 -17.19 25.77 -13.07
C ILE A 21 -18.40 26.11 -14.00
N VAL A 22 -19.51 25.36 -14.15
CA VAL A 22 -20.07 24.05 -13.75
C VAL A 22 -21.53 24.04 -14.27
N TRP A 23 -22.16 22.87 -14.47
CA TRP A 23 -23.62 22.62 -14.38
C TRP A 23 -24.57 23.23 -15.44
N LEU A 24 -25.72 22.65 -15.79
CA LEU A 24 -26.36 21.34 -15.61
C LEU A 24 -27.51 21.30 -16.65
N VAL A 25 -27.80 20.10 -17.18
CA VAL A 25 -29.15 19.52 -17.42
C VAL A 25 -30.24 20.41 -18.04
N ALA A 26 -30.83 19.96 -19.15
CA ALA A 26 -32.19 19.40 -19.12
C ALA A 26 -32.78 19.09 -20.51
N CYS A 27 -33.59 18.04 -20.52
CA CYS A 27 -34.79 17.84 -21.34
C CYS A 27 -34.66 17.35 -22.79
N GLN A 28 -35.01 16.07 -22.92
CA GLN A 28 -36.14 15.57 -23.73
C GLN A 28 -36.24 16.05 -25.19
N GLY A 29 -35.93 15.13 -26.10
CA GLY A 29 -36.97 14.47 -26.89
C GLY A 29 -37.69 15.25 -28.00
N GLN A 30 -37.51 14.72 -29.22
CA GLN A 30 -38.39 14.75 -30.41
C GLN A 30 -38.17 15.84 -31.47
N GLY A 31 -38.18 15.38 -32.74
CA GLY A 31 -38.39 16.22 -33.93
C GLY A 31 -37.39 16.00 -35.06
N THR A 32 -37.45 14.86 -35.75
CA THR A 32 -37.85 14.73 -37.18
C THR A 32 -37.03 15.51 -38.23
N ALA A 33 -36.27 14.73 -39.02
CA ALA A 33 -36.11 14.75 -40.49
C ALA A 33 -35.92 16.08 -41.25
N VAL A 34 -34.89 16.15 -42.10
CA VAL A 34 -35.02 16.08 -43.58
C VAL A 34 -33.63 16.15 -44.24
N GLN A 35 -33.52 15.41 -45.34
CA GLN A 35 -32.39 15.15 -46.22
C GLN A 35 -31.90 16.38 -47.02
N ASN A 36 -30.60 16.46 -47.35
CA ASN A 36 -30.09 16.18 -48.70
C ASN A 36 -28.62 16.59 -48.93
N MET A 37 -27.90 15.66 -49.59
CA MET A 37 -26.88 15.81 -50.65
C MET A 37 -25.88 16.98 -50.55
N GLY A 38 -24.56 16.82 -50.51
CA GLY A 38 -23.66 15.72 -50.85
C GLY A 38 -22.44 16.33 -51.56
N VAL A 39 -21.21 16.11 -51.07
CA VAL A 39 -19.94 16.34 -51.81
C VAL A 39 -18.87 15.38 -51.24
N GLU A 40 -18.07 14.82 -52.13
CA GLU A 40 -17.07 13.76 -51.97
C GLU A 40 -15.81 14.13 -51.14
N GLN A 41 -15.16 13.06 -50.64
CA GLN A 41 -13.91 12.86 -49.89
C GLN A 41 -12.65 13.65 -50.37
N PRO A 42 -11.67 13.96 -49.48
CA PRO A 42 -10.64 12.96 -49.12
C PRO A 42 -10.16 12.95 -47.64
N GLY A 43 -9.81 11.74 -47.21
CA GLY A 43 -9.24 11.31 -45.93
C GLY A 43 -8.43 12.30 -45.06
N SER A 44 -8.64 12.18 -43.76
CA SER A 44 -7.53 12.12 -42.80
C SER A 44 -7.90 11.18 -41.64
N THR A 45 -6.96 10.31 -41.36
CA THR A 45 -6.95 9.32 -40.28
C THR A 45 -6.85 10.02 -38.93
N THR A 46 -7.76 9.71 -38.00
CA THR A 46 -7.56 9.97 -36.57
C THR A 46 -6.49 9.02 -36.04
N SER A 47 -5.25 9.50 -36.00
CA SER A 47 -4.19 8.95 -35.18
C SER A 47 -4.30 9.57 -33.79
N GLY A 48 -4.60 8.72 -32.81
CA GLY A 48 -4.56 9.00 -31.38
C GLY A 48 -4.45 7.68 -30.62
N LEU A 49 -3.58 6.80 -31.13
CA LEU A 49 -3.18 5.56 -30.48
C LEU A 49 -1.82 5.82 -29.82
N LEU A 50 -1.76 5.41 -28.56
CA LEU A 50 -0.61 5.23 -27.68
C LEU A 50 0.71 5.01 -28.45
N SER A 51 1.74 5.78 -28.12
CA SER A 51 3.10 5.50 -28.60
C SER A 51 3.62 4.25 -27.90
N VAL A 52 3.42 3.12 -28.55
CA VAL A 52 4.08 1.85 -28.26
C VAL A 52 5.59 2.05 -28.47
N ALA A 53 6.37 1.87 -27.42
CA ALA A 53 7.82 1.74 -27.51
C ALA A 53 8.17 0.58 -28.47
N GLU A 54 9.13 0.85 -29.36
CA GLU A 54 9.69 0.00 -30.42
C GLU A 54 9.10 -1.41 -30.62
N VAL A 55 8.22 -1.54 -31.60
CA VAL A 55 7.84 -2.84 -32.20
C VAL A 55 9.07 -3.42 -32.91
N ARG A 56 9.76 -4.35 -32.23
CA ARG A 56 10.60 -5.34 -32.93
C ARG A 56 9.70 -6.16 -33.87
N SER A 57 10.23 -6.44 -35.06
CA SER A 57 9.54 -7.08 -36.19
C SER A 57 8.68 -8.29 -35.80
N PRO A 58 7.56 -8.57 -36.50
CA PRO A 58 6.73 -9.73 -36.20
C PRO A 58 7.53 -11.01 -36.45
N THR A 59 7.91 -11.68 -35.36
CA THR A 59 8.31 -13.08 -35.38
C THR A 59 7.11 -13.88 -35.91
N LEU A 60 7.36 -14.76 -36.89
CA LEU A 60 6.36 -15.72 -37.36
C LEU A 60 5.76 -16.47 -36.15
N PRO A 61 4.44 -16.79 -36.14
CA PRO A 61 3.87 -17.59 -35.07
C PRO A 61 4.66 -18.90 -34.93
N ARG A 62 5.09 -19.23 -33.70
CA ARG A 62 5.67 -20.54 -33.39
C ARG A 62 4.63 -21.64 -33.65
N ALA A 63 5.09 -22.87 -33.80
CA ALA A 63 4.27 -24.03 -34.16
C ALA A 63 3.11 -24.35 -33.18
N ASP A 64 3.11 -23.73 -32.00
CA ASP A 64 2.12 -23.87 -30.91
C ASP A 64 1.05 -22.77 -30.88
N GLY A 65 1.18 -21.71 -31.68
CA GLY A 65 0.17 -20.65 -31.82
C GLY A 65 0.00 -19.73 -30.60
N LEU A 66 0.89 -19.81 -29.62
CA LEU A 66 0.93 -18.90 -28.47
C LEU A 66 1.71 -17.61 -28.81
N PRO A 67 1.31 -16.45 -28.27
CA PRO A 67 2.03 -15.19 -28.48
C PRO A 67 3.32 -15.15 -27.66
N GLU A 68 4.31 -14.38 -28.15
CA GLU A 68 5.48 -13.99 -27.35
C GLU A 68 5.00 -12.98 -26.28
N PRO A 69 5.27 -13.22 -24.98
CA PRO A 69 4.85 -12.31 -23.92
C PRO A 69 5.69 -11.02 -23.91
N PRO A 70 5.16 -9.90 -23.40
CA PRO A 70 5.97 -8.74 -23.06
C PRO A 70 6.93 -9.09 -21.91
N ALA A 71 8.11 -8.44 -21.86
CA ALA A 71 9.11 -8.69 -20.82
C ALA A 71 8.58 -8.39 -19.41
N ASN A 72 7.81 -7.30 -19.27
CA ASN A 72 7.20 -6.83 -18.02
C ASN A 72 5.84 -7.51 -17.71
N LEU A 73 5.61 -8.74 -18.18
CA LEU A 73 4.33 -9.43 -18.04
C LEU A 73 3.85 -9.50 -16.58
N VAL A 74 4.75 -9.82 -15.65
CA VAL A 74 4.42 -9.96 -14.22
C VAL A 74 4.07 -8.60 -13.62
N VAL A 75 4.81 -7.54 -13.98
CA VAL A 75 4.53 -6.15 -13.61
C VAL A 75 3.13 -5.73 -14.07
N LEU A 76 2.72 -6.07 -15.30
CA LEU A 76 1.37 -5.76 -15.80
C LEU A 76 0.26 -6.42 -14.97
N TRP A 77 0.46 -7.67 -14.57
CA TRP A 77 -0.49 -8.38 -13.70
C TRP A 77 -0.52 -7.82 -12.28
N ASN A 78 0.66 -7.48 -11.74
CA ASN A 78 0.75 -6.82 -10.44
C ASN A 78 0.05 -5.46 -10.47
N GLU A 79 0.26 -4.65 -11.51
CA GLU A 79 -0.43 -3.36 -11.64
C GLU A 79 -1.95 -3.51 -11.77
N ALA A 80 -2.43 -4.48 -12.55
CA ALA A 80 -3.86 -4.77 -12.61
C ALA A 80 -4.44 -5.09 -11.22
N MET A 81 -3.67 -5.82 -10.40
CA MET A 81 -4.03 -6.07 -9.01
C MET A 81 -4.02 -4.78 -8.16
N LEU A 82 -2.97 -3.96 -8.22
CA LEU A 82 -2.88 -2.71 -7.47
C LEU A 82 -4.02 -1.76 -7.85
N ALA A 83 -4.37 -1.65 -9.13
CA ALA A 83 -5.54 -0.91 -9.59
C ALA A 83 -6.85 -1.42 -8.94
N ALA A 84 -7.01 -2.72 -8.75
CA ALA A 84 -8.17 -3.27 -8.05
C ALA A 84 -8.16 -2.91 -6.54
N VAL A 85 -6.99 -2.90 -5.90
CA VAL A 85 -6.81 -2.47 -4.50
C VAL A 85 -7.14 -0.99 -4.34
N ARG A 86 -6.62 -0.11 -5.22
CA ARG A 86 -6.88 1.34 -5.22
C ARG A 86 -8.38 1.69 -5.33
N ASN A 87 -9.15 0.82 -5.99
CA ASN A 87 -10.60 0.96 -6.15
C ASN A 87 -11.42 0.23 -5.05
N GLY A 88 -10.75 -0.43 -4.11
CA GLY A 88 -11.34 -1.20 -3.03
C GLY A 88 -11.41 -0.44 -1.70
N VAL A 89 -11.67 -1.17 -0.62
CA VAL A 89 -11.60 -0.64 0.75
C VAL A 89 -10.21 -0.95 1.32
N PRO A 90 -9.46 0.05 1.82
CA PRO A 90 -8.13 -0.17 2.39
C PRO A 90 -8.16 -1.16 3.56
N ARG A 91 -7.52 -2.33 3.40
CA ARG A 91 -7.38 -3.37 4.43
C ARG A 91 -5.97 -3.96 4.32
N PRO A 92 -4.93 -3.35 4.95
CA PRO A 92 -3.53 -3.71 4.70
C PRO A 92 -3.21 -5.19 4.88
N THR A 93 -3.80 -5.84 5.89
CA THR A 93 -3.71 -7.29 6.13
C THR A 93 -4.24 -8.11 4.97
N VAL A 94 -5.47 -7.82 4.55
CA VAL A 94 -6.13 -8.47 3.41
C VAL A 94 -5.38 -8.22 2.11
N THR A 95 -4.90 -7.01 1.88
CA THR A 95 -4.08 -6.64 0.71
C THR A 95 -2.78 -7.44 0.67
N ALA A 96 -2.02 -7.50 1.77
CA ALA A 96 -0.77 -8.26 1.83
C ALA A 96 -0.98 -9.75 1.52
N ARG A 97 -2.05 -10.36 2.06
CA ARG A 97 -2.42 -11.75 1.75
C ARG A 97 -2.81 -11.94 0.28
N ALA A 98 -3.61 -11.04 -0.28
CA ALA A 98 -4.00 -11.10 -1.69
C ALA A 98 -2.78 -11.00 -2.62
N LEU A 99 -1.80 -10.17 -2.27
CA LEU A 99 -0.57 -9.96 -3.02
C LEU A 99 0.26 -11.25 -3.01
N TYR A 100 0.42 -11.85 -1.82
CA TYR A 100 1.12 -13.11 -1.67
C TYR A 100 0.45 -14.24 -2.45
N MET A 101 -0.86 -14.43 -2.30
CA MET A 101 -1.57 -15.53 -2.99
C MET A 101 -1.47 -15.42 -4.52
N THR A 102 -1.58 -14.21 -5.06
CA THR A 102 -1.45 -13.97 -6.51
C THR A 102 -0.06 -14.33 -7.00
N HIS A 103 0.99 -13.86 -6.33
CA HIS A 103 2.36 -14.11 -6.75
C HIS A 103 2.85 -15.52 -6.41
N ALA A 104 2.31 -16.17 -5.38
CA ALA A 104 2.51 -17.60 -5.13
C ALA A 104 1.90 -18.46 -6.23
N ALA A 105 0.70 -18.13 -6.73
CA ALA A 105 0.09 -18.86 -7.85
C ALA A 105 0.89 -18.66 -9.15
N MET A 106 1.36 -17.43 -9.42
CA MET A 106 2.24 -17.15 -10.55
C MET A 106 3.57 -17.90 -10.43
N TYR A 107 4.15 -17.93 -9.23
CA TYR A 107 5.35 -18.68 -8.92
C TYR A 107 5.19 -20.19 -9.14
N ASP A 108 4.12 -20.79 -8.62
CA ASP A 108 3.85 -22.22 -8.79
C ASP A 108 3.66 -22.59 -10.26
N ALA A 109 2.98 -21.74 -11.04
CA ALA A 109 2.82 -21.93 -12.48
C ALA A 109 4.16 -21.83 -13.23
N TRP A 110 4.98 -20.84 -12.86
CA TRP A 110 6.30 -20.61 -13.44
C TRP A 110 7.30 -21.73 -13.09
N ALA A 111 7.29 -22.24 -11.85
CA ALA A 111 8.23 -23.24 -11.35
C ALA A 111 8.15 -24.57 -12.12
N LEU A 112 7.02 -24.85 -12.80
CA LEU A 112 6.90 -26.00 -13.69
C LEU A 112 7.76 -25.88 -14.96
N TYR A 113 8.21 -24.67 -15.30
CA TYR A 113 8.99 -24.35 -16.49
C TYR A 113 10.43 -23.92 -16.16
N ASP A 114 10.87 -24.15 -14.93
CA ASP A 114 12.23 -23.92 -14.46
C ASP A 114 12.88 -25.26 -14.10
N ASP A 115 14.19 -25.40 -14.29
CA ASP A 115 14.91 -26.65 -14.06
C ASP A 115 14.94 -27.05 -12.57
N THR A 116 15.10 -26.07 -11.67
CA THR A 116 15.39 -26.30 -10.25
C THR A 116 14.25 -25.93 -9.31
N ALA A 117 13.44 -24.94 -9.67
CA ALA A 117 12.40 -24.42 -8.79
C ALA A 117 11.37 -25.48 -8.40
N VAL A 118 10.87 -25.40 -7.17
CA VAL A 118 9.84 -26.29 -6.63
C VAL A 118 8.60 -25.45 -6.35
N PRO A 119 7.41 -25.82 -6.87
CA PRO A 119 6.17 -25.14 -6.51
C PRO A 119 5.89 -25.21 -5.01
N THR A 120 5.21 -24.20 -4.47
CA THR A 120 4.87 -24.11 -3.05
C THR A 120 3.78 -25.11 -2.65
N VAL A 121 2.79 -25.32 -3.51
CA VAL A 121 1.63 -26.19 -3.22
C VAL A 121 1.25 -27.08 -4.39
N LEU A 122 1.54 -26.68 -5.62
CA LEU A 122 1.24 -27.46 -6.82
C LEU A 122 2.14 -28.72 -6.89
N ASP A 123 1.62 -29.81 -7.45
CA ASP A 123 2.37 -31.08 -7.54
C ASP A 123 3.63 -30.91 -8.42
N PRO A 124 4.85 -31.07 -7.86
CA PRO A 124 6.10 -30.94 -8.63
C PRO A 124 6.22 -31.98 -9.75
N ALA A 125 5.45 -33.08 -9.72
CA ALA A 125 5.41 -34.05 -10.81
C ALA A 125 4.84 -33.47 -12.12
N LEU A 126 4.20 -32.30 -12.07
CA LEU A 126 3.70 -31.56 -13.24
C LEU A 126 4.80 -30.77 -13.98
N LYS A 127 6.05 -30.78 -13.49
CA LYS A 127 7.17 -30.08 -14.12
C LYS A 127 7.33 -30.50 -15.58
N ARG A 128 7.58 -29.51 -16.43
CA ARG A 128 7.56 -29.63 -17.89
C ARG A 128 8.91 -30.06 -18.45
N PRO A 129 8.94 -30.71 -19.62
CA PRO A 129 10.19 -31.01 -20.30
C PRO A 129 10.98 -29.73 -20.60
N ALA A 130 12.32 -29.81 -20.57
CA ALA A 130 13.21 -28.66 -20.81
C ALA A 130 12.95 -27.93 -22.15
N ALA A 131 12.40 -28.62 -23.15
CA ALA A 131 12.02 -28.00 -24.43
C ALA A 131 10.90 -26.95 -24.29
N GLU A 132 10.09 -27.03 -23.23
CA GLU A 132 9.01 -26.09 -22.93
C GLU A 132 9.45 -24.97 -21.98
N HIS A 133 10.69 -24.98 -21.47
CA HIS A 133 11.23 -23.98 -20.54
C HIS A 133 11.59 -22.68 -21.27
N ASN A 134 10.57 -21.97 -21.75
CA ASN A 134 10.74 -20.72 -22.48
C ASN A 134 9.58 -19.76 -22.22
N ASP A 135 9.80 -18.48 -22.50
CA ASP A 135 8.90 -17.39 -22.11
C ASP A 135 7.49 -17.54 -22.69
N VAL A 136 7.33 -18.14 -23.87
CA VAL A 136 6.00 -18.36 -24.46
C VAL A 136 5.12 -19.22 -23.57
N TYR A 137 5.66 -20.33 -23.04
CA TYR A 137 4.91 -21.22 -22.15
C TYR A 137 4.79 -20.63 -20.74
N LYS A 138 5.87 -20.05 -20.21
CA LYS A 138 5.87 -19.36 -18.91
C LYS A 138 4.80 -18.26 -18.89
N GLY A 139 4.77 -17.41 -19.91
CA GLY A 139 3.85 -16.28 -19.99
C GLY A 139 2.38 -16.70 -20.04
N ALA A 140 2.07 -17.77 -20.78
CA ALA A 140 0.72 -18.33 -20.83
C ALA A 140 0.28 -18.92 -19.47
N ALA A 141 1.16 -19.66 -18.79
CA ALA A 141 0.86 -20.26 -17.49
C ALA A 141 0.73 -19.21 -16.37
N VAL A 142 1.71 -18.31 -16.27
CA VAL A 142 1.74 -17.21 -15.30
C VAL A 142 0.52 -16.30 -15.44
N SER A 143 0.14 -15.94 -16.67
CA SER A 143 -1.02 -15.07 -16.91
C SER A 143 -2.33 -15.72 -16.50
N GLN A 144 -2.46 -17.04 -16.68
CA GLN A 144 -3.67 -17.77 -16.28
C GLN A 144 -3.74 -17.90 -14.76
N ALA A 145 -2.61 -18.17 -14.10
CA ALA A 145 -2.55 -18.17 -12.64
C ALA A 145 -2.96 -16.82 -12.06
N ALA A 146 -2.41 -15.72 -12.59
CA ALA A 146 -2.77 -14.36 -12.18
C ALA A 146 -4.26 -14.08 -12.42
N TYR A 147 -4.76 -14.32 -13.64
CA TYR A 147 -6.16 -14.10 -13.99
C TYR A 147 -7.12 -14.80 -13.02
N HIS A 148 -6.94 -16.10 -12.80
CA HIS A 148 -7.85 -16.89 -11.97
C HIS A 148 -7.79 -16.51 -10.49
N MET A 149 -6.62 -16.13 -9.99
CA MET A 149 -6.50 -15.59 -8.65
C MET A 149 -7.25 -14.26 -8.53
N LEU A 150 -7.02 -13.34 -9.46
CA LEU A 150 -7.57 -11.98 -9.38
C LEU A 150 -9.09 -11.92 -9.56
N ILE A 151 -9.68 -12.71 -10.46
CA ILE A 151 -11.15 -12.79 -10.55
C ILE A 151 -11.79 -13.40 -9.30
N THR A 152 -11.05 -14.22 -8.57
CA THR A 152 -11.52 -14.83 -7.32
C THR A 152 -11.40 -13.86 -6.15
N LEU A 153 -10.30 -13.12 -6.05
CA LEU A 153 -10.06 -12.16 -4.98
C LEU A 153 -10.83 -10.84 -5.17
N TYR A 154 -11.04 -10.41 -6.41
CA TYR A 154 -11.69 -9.14 -6.76
C TYR A 154 -12.85 -9.32 -7.76
N PRO A 155 -13.83 -10.19 -7.47
CA PRO A 155 -14.91 -10.52 -8.41
C PRO A 155 -15.78 -9.32 -8.75
N ASP A 156 -15.99 -8.40 -7.80
CA ASP A 156 -16.80 -7.21 -8.03
C ASP A 156 -16.07 -6.13 -8.83
N HIS A 157 -14.74 -6.08 -8.75
CA HIS A 157 -13.94 -5.22 -9.62
C HIS A 157 -14.04 -5.75 -11.06
N GLU A 158 -13.77 -7.05 -11.26
CA GLU A 158 -13.84 -7.69 -12.59
C GLU A 158 -15.23 -7.53 -13.22
N LYS A 159 -16.31 -7.79 -12.49
CA LYS A 159 -17.69 -7.63 -13.00
C LYS A 159 -18.00 -6.20 -13.48
N LYS A 160 -17.35 -5.20 -12.89
CA LYS A 160 -17.58 -3.78 -13.21
C LYS A 160 -16.70 -3.29 -14.35
N THR A 161 -15.44 -3.72 -14.41
CA THR A 161 -14.41 -3.13 -15.27
C THR A 161 -13.94 -4.06 -16.39
N TYR A 162 -14.13 -5.38 -16.25
CA TYR A 162 -13.51 -6.41 -17.09
C TYR A 162 -11.98 -6.29 -17.16
N ALA A 163 -11.34 -5.68 -16.16
CA ALA A 163 -9.92 -5.34 -16.20
C ALA A 163 -9.03 -6.57 -16.44
N PHE A 164 -9.28 -7.67 -15.74
CA PHE A 164 -8.44 -8.85 -15.80
C PHE A 164 -8.69 -9.66 -17.06
N SER A 165 -9.96 -9.81 -17.48
CA SER A 165 -10.27 -10.49 -18.75
C SER A 165 -9.76 -9.69 -19.96
N ASN A 166 -9.86 -8.36 -19.94
CA ASN A 166 -9.31 -7.52 -20.99
C ASN A 166 -7.79 -7.59 -21.04
N LEU A 167 -7.09 -7.61 -19.90
CA LEU A 167 -5.64 -7.77 -19.85
C LEU A 167 -5.21 -9.13 -20.44
N LEU A 168 -5.83 -10.23 -20.00
CA LEU A 168 -5.52 -11.57 -20.52
C LEU A 168 -5.74 -11.66 -22.05
N ASN A 169 -6.83 -11.06 -22.55
CA ASN A 169 -7.12 -11.00 -23.98
C ASN A 169 -6.14 -10.10 -24.75
N ALA A 170 -5.74 -8.97 -24.17
CA ALA A 170 -4.77 -8.05 -24.78
C ALA A 170 -3.38 -8.68 -24.92
N LEU A 171 -3.02 -9.56 -23.98
CA LEU A 171 -1.82 -10.40 -24.04
C LEU A 171 -1.94 -11.54 -25.07
N GLY A 172 -3.10 -11.71 -25.73
CA GLY A 172 -3.33 -12.71 -26.76
C GLY A 172 -3.68 -14.11 -26.24
N TYR A 173 -3.98 -14.25 -24.94
CA TYR A 173 -4.31 -15.53 -24.31
C TYR A 173 -5.83 -15.76 -24.27
N LYS A 174 -6.25 -17.01 -24.46
CA LYS A 174 -7.66 -17.42 -24.31
C LYS A 174 -7.93 -17.79 -22.86
N ILE A 175 -9.06 -17.36 -22.30
CA ILE A 175 -9.49 -17.79 -20.96
C ILE A 175 -9.73 -19.31 -20.97
N VAL A 176 -9.06 -20.03 -20.07
CA VAL A 176 -9.25 -21.47 -19.84
C VAL A 176 -9.85 -21.63 -18.44
N MET A 177 -10.95 -22.38 -18.32
CA MET A 177 -11.70 -22.55 -17.06
C MET A 177 -11.63 -23.97 -16.49
N GLU A 178 -10.69 -24.79 -16.99
CA GLU A 178 -10.58 -26.20 -16.63
C GLU A 178 -9.12 -26.63 -16.48
N ALA A 179 -8.92 -27.64 -15.64
CA ALA A 179 -7.60 -28.22 -15.42
C ALA A 179 -7.18 -29.07 -16.64
N ASP A 180 -5.99 -28.78 -17.16
CA ASP A 180 -5.35 -29.57 -18.20
C ASP A 180 -3.84 -29.53 -17.99
N ALA A 181 -3.30 -30.64 -17.47
CA ALA A 181 -1.88 -30.77 -17.19
C ALA A 181 -0.99 -30.80 -18.45
N THR A 182 -1.57 -30.81 -19.66
CA THR A 182 -0.83 -30.83 -20.91
C THR A 182 -0.64 -29.45 -21.54
N THR A 183 -1.35 -28.43 -21.06
CA THR A 183 -1.28 -27.07 -21.61
C THR A 183 -0.82 -26.06 -20.57
N PRO A 184 -0.07 -25.01 -20.97
CA PRO A 184 0.36 -23.97 -20.03
C PRO A 184 -0.83 -23.27 -19.36
N ALA A 185 -1.91 -23.05 -20.11
CA ALA A 185 -3.09 -22.40 -19.56
C ALA A 185 -3.83 -23.26 -18.51
N GLY A 186 -3.95 -24.57 -18.76
CA GLY A 186 -4.51 -25.51 -17.79
C GLY A 186 -3.65 -25.61 -16.53
N LEU A 187 -2.32 -25.58 -16.66
CA LEU A 187 -1.39 -25.55 -15.53
C LEU A 187 -1.48 -24.27 -14.72
N GLY A 188 -1.59 -23.10 -15.37
CA GLY A 188 -1.84 -21.82 -14.70
C GLY A 188 -3.15 -21.80 -13.92
N TYR A 189 -4.24 -22.33 -14.51
CA TYR A 189 -5.50 -22.53 -13.80
C TYR A 189 -5.32 -23.43 -12.56
N MET A 190 -4.64 -24.58 -12.71
CA MET A 190 -4.37 -25.50 -11.60
C MET A 190 -3.56 -24.86 -10.48
N ALA A 191 -2.54 -24.04 -10.80
CA ALA A 191 -1.74 -23.32 -9.81
C ALA A 191 -2.60 -22.38 -8.95
N ALA A 192 -3.46 -21.58 -9.59
CA ALA A 192 -4.38 -20.70 -8.87
C ALA A 192 -5.34 -21.48 -7.96
N GLN A 193 -5.92 -22.58 -8.46
CA GLN A 193 -6.80 -23.42 -7.66
C GLN A 193 -6.07 -24.08 -6.48
N ALA A 194 -4.82 -24.52 -6.66
CA ALA A 194 -4.02 -25.13 -5.61
C ALA A 194 -3.76 -24.13 -4.47
N VAL A 195 -3.32 -22.90 -4.79
CA VAL A 195 -3.08 -21.85 -3.79
C VAL A 195 -4.37 -21.42 -3.09
N LEU A 196 -5.49 -21.28 -3.82
CA LEU A 196 -6.79 -20.98 -3.23
C LEU A 196 -7.24 -22.05 -2.25
N ALA A 197 -7.12 -23.33 -2.63
CA ALA A 197 -7.53 -24.46 -1.80
C ALA A 197 -6.65 -24.58 -0.56
N ASP A 198 -5.33 -24.48 -0.72
CA ASP A 198 -4.41 -24.57 0.39
C ASP A 198 -4.60 -23.39 1.37
N ARG A 199 -4.89 -22.17 0.90
CA ARG A 199 -5.15 -21.01 1.77
C ARG A 199 -6.61 -20.84 2.22
N ALA A 200 -7.52 -21.78 1.91
CA ALA A 200 -8.94 -21.64 2.24
C ALA A 200 -9.20 -21.49 3.75
N ASP A 201 -8.45 -22.26 4.56
CA ASP A 201 -8.58 -22.35 6.02
C ASP A 201 -7.29 -21.89 6.75
N ASP A 202 -6.58 -20.93 6.18
CA ASP A 202 -5.33 -20.39 6.74
C ASP A 202 -5.53 -19.48 7.97
N GLY A 203 -6.75 -19.38 8.50
CA GLY A 203 -7.09 -18.51 9.62
C GLY A 203 -7.48 -17.08 9.25
N ALA A 204 -7.45 -16.67 7.96
CA ALA A 204 -7.83 -15.32 7.56
C ALA A 204 -9.34 -15.07 7.54
N ASN A 205 -10.15 -16.13 7.43
CA ASN A 205 -11.62 -16.09 7.27
C ASN A 205 -12.11 -15.44 5.97
N ALA A 206 -11.37 -15.61 4.87
CA ALA A 206 -11.69 -14.96 3.59
C ALA A 206 -13.13 -15.25 3.13
N ALA A 207 -13.62 -16.48 3.31
CA ALA A 207 -14.98 -16.89 2.93
C ALA A 207 -16.10 -16.10 3.65
N ASN A 208 -15.82 -15.54 4.84
CA ASN A 208 -16.76 -14.74 5.63
C ASN A 208 -16.36 -13.26 5.63
N ASN A 209 -15.76 -12.76 4.53
CA ASN A 209 -15.29 -11.39 4.38
C ASN A 209 -14.31 -10.93 5.49
N TYR A 210 -13.49 -11.86 5.96
CA TYR A 210 -12.49 -11.65 7.01
C TYR A 210 -13.11 -11.11 8.31
N ALA A 211 -14.35 -11.52 8.60
CA ALA A 211 -14.97 -11.26 9.90
C ALA A 211 -14.11 -11.86 11.02
N ASP A 212 -14.13 -11.20 12.18
CA ASP A 212 -13.41 -11.66 13.36
C ASP A 212 -13.76 -13.11 13.70
N LEU A 213 -12.73 -13.91 14.04
CA LEU A 213 -12.91 -15.28 14.51
C LEU A 213 -12.08 -15.56 15.76
N THR A 214 -12.50 -16.60 16.48
CA THR A 214 -11.71 -17.22 17.53
C THR A 214 -10.83 -18.32 16.96
N SER A 215 -9.66 -18.52 17.57
CA SER A 215 -8.70 -19.57 17.23
C SER A 215 -8.08 -20.15 18.50
N ALA A 216 -7.19 -21.13 18.35
CA ALA A 216 -6.40 -21.62 19.50
C ALA A 216 -5.49 -20.53 20.10
N ILE A 217 -5.08 -19.55 19.30
CA ILE A 217 -4.26 -18.40 19.73
C ILE A 217 -5.15 -17.31 20.34
N TYR A 218 -6.33 -17.08 19.77
CA TYR A 218 -7.31 -16.09 20.24
C TYR A 218 -8.63 -16.78 20.60
N PRO A 219 -8.77 -17.37 21.80
CA PRO A 219 -9.96 -18.14 22.16
C PRO A 219 -11.22 -17.27 22.30
N GLU A 220 -11.06 -15.95 22.41
CA GLU A 220 -12.14 -14.97 22.55
C GLU A 220 -12.05 -13.88 21.48
N LEU A 221 -13.23 -13.37 21.07
CA LEU A 221 -13.30 -12.22 20.17
C LEU A 221 -12.69 -10.98 20.82
N TYR A 222 -12.24 -10.04 20.00
CA TYR A 222 -11.68 -8.79 20.52
C TYR A 222 -12.75 -8.00 21.26
N VAL A 223 -12.41 -7.55 22.45
CA VAL A 223 -13.25 -6.65 23.25
C VAL A 223 -12.43 -5.40 23.51
N VAL A 224 -13.00 -4.28 23.08
CA VAL A 224 -12.39 -2.96 23.25
C VAL A 224 -12.45 -2.52 24.71
N TRP A 225 -11.35 -1.97 25.23
CA TRP A 225 -11.32 -1.39 26.57
C TRP A 225 -11.86 0.03 26.63
N ASN A 226 -11.35 0.94 25.80
CA ASN A 226 -11.72 2.36 25.81
C ASN A 226 -12.85 2.65 24.80
N SER A 227 -13.70 3.64 25.08
CA SER A 227 -14.88 3.94 24.25
C SER A 227 -14.59 5.03 23.20
N ALA A 228 -15.19 4.91 22.01
CA ALA A 228 -15.25 6.00 21.02
C ALA A 228 -16.25 7.10 21.39
N ASP A 229 -17.23 6.80 22.25
CA ASP A 229 -18.19 7.80 22.73
C ASP A 229 -17.49 8.72 23.75
N PRO A 230 -17.34 10.02 23.46
CA PRO A 230 -16.64 10.94 24.36
C PRO A 230 -17.35 11.12 25.71
N ASN A 231 -18.61 10.70 25.86
CA ASN A 231 -19.34 10.81 27.12
C ASN A 231 -19.19 9.58 28.03
N ALA A 232 -18.55 8.51 27.54
CA ALA A 232 -18.35 7.30 28.31
C ALA A 232 -17.29 7.49 29.41
N ASP A 233 -17.42 6.79 30.53
CA ASP A 233 -16.47 6.88 31.66
C ASP A 233 -15.04 6.44 31.27
N ASN A 234 -14.91 5.60 30.24
CA ASN A 234 -13.66 5.11 29.67
C ASN A 234 -13.26 5.84 28.37
N ALA A 235 -13.67 7.10 28.20
CA ALA A 235 -13.19 7.99 27.15
C ALA A 235 -11.97 8.82 27.61
N PRO A 236 -11.08 9.27 26.71
CA PRO A 236 -9.95 10.15 27.08
C PRO A 236 -10.38 11.34 27.94
N GLY A 237 -9.57 11.68 28.95
CA GLY A 237 -9.87 12.70 29.94
C GLY A 237 -10.81 12.27 31.09
N HIS A 238 -11.41 11.08 31.03
CA HIS A 238 -12.28 10.54 32.10
C HIS A 238 -11.54 9.54 33.00
N ALA A 239 -12.09 9.29 34.19
CA ALA A 239 -11.44 8.48 35.22
C ALA A 239 -11.34 6.98 34.89
N GLY A 240 -12.26 6.46 34.07
CA GLY A 240 -12.27 5.06 33.63
C GLY A 240 -11.41 4.79 32.39
N PHE A 241 -10.78 5.81 31.79
CA PHE A 241 -9.89 5.62 30.65
C PHE A 241 -8.64 4.85 31.05
N ASN A 242 -8.28 3.85 30.27
CA ASN A 242 -7.06 3.10 30.48
C ASN A 242 -5.98 3.55 29.47
N PRO A 243 -4.93 4.25 29.93
CA PRO A 243 -3.87 4.78 29.06
C PRO A 243 -3.00 3.68 28.42
N ASN A 244 -3.12 2.43 28.84
CA ASN A 244 -2.36 1.32 28.26
C ASN A 244 -3.14 0.55 27.18
N HIS A 245 -4.37 0.96 26.85
CA HIS A 245 -5.24 0.26 25.89
C HIS A 245 -5.71 1.12 24.73
N TRP A 246 -5.98 0.50 23.58
CA TRP A 246 -6.45 1.14 22.38
C TRP A 246 -7.87 1.69 22.56
N GLN A 247 -8.15 2.79 21.86
CA GLN A 247 -9.46 3.40 21.76
C GLN A 247 -9.84 3.51 20.28
N PRO A 248 -11.01 2.99 19.85
CA PRO A 248 -11.57 3.29 18.56
C PRO A 248 -11.89 4.78 18.48
N LEU A 249 -11.56 5.40 17.35
CA LEU A 249 -11.89 6.80 17.13
C LEU A 249 -13.26 6.97 16.49
N ARG A 250 -13.89 8.10 16.77
CA ARG A 250 -15.07 8.57 16.06
C ARG A 250 -14.65 9.39 14.85
N VAL A 251 -14.86 8.87 13.65
CA VAL A 251 -14.41 9.47 12.39
C VAL A 251 -15.57 10.21 11.72
N PRO A 252 -15.44 11.51 11.39
CA PRO A 252 -16.44 12.23 10.62
C PRO A 252 -16.70 11.58 9.25
N THR A 253 -17.97 11.47 8.85
CA THR A 253 -18.36 10.96 7.52
C THR A 253 -18.23 12.01 6.42
N GLY A 254 -18.15 13.29 6.80
CA GLY A 254 -18.25 14.43 5.86
C GLY A 254 -19.68 14.90 5.60
N GLU A 255 -20.69 14.21 6.15
CA GLU A 255 -22.10 14.63 6.06
C GLU A 255 -22.38 15.97 6.79
N LEU A 256 -21.54 16.31 7.77
CA LEU A 256 -21.58 17.58 8.48
C LEU A 256 -20.22 18.26 8.39
N THR A 257 -20.23 19.57 8.15
CA THR A 257 -19.04 20.41 8.14
C THR A 257 -19.20 21.61 9.08
N ASP A 258 -18.08 22.12 9.59
CA ASP A 258 -18.05 23.38 10.33
C ASP A 258 -18.19 24.60 9.38
N ALA A 259 -18.11 25.80 9.94
CA ALA A 259 -18.21 27.06 9.19
C ALA A 259 -17.06 27.27 8.18
N ALA A 260 -15.94 26.58 8.35
CA ALA A 260 -14.80 26.59 7.43
C ALA A 260 -14.89 25.47 6.37
N GLY A 261 -15.95 24.66 6.39
CA GLY A 261 -16.16 23.55 5.45
C GLY A 261 -15.43 22.27 5.84
N TRP A 262 -14.87 22.19 7.04
CA TRP A 262 -14.17 20.99 7.50
C TRP A 262 -15.14 19.95 8.06
N PRO A 263 -14.97 18.66 7.70
CA PRO A 263 -15.77 17.57 8.24
C PRO A 263 -15.73 17.51 9.77
N VAL A 264 -16.91 17.42 10.40
CA VAL A 264 -17.06 17.31 11.85
C VAL A 264 -18.07 16.22 12.22
N ALA A 265 -17.92 15.67 13.42
CA ALA A 265 -18.85 14.70 13.99
C ALA A 265 -19.77 15.39 15.01
N ASP A 266 -21.08 15.28 14.82
CA ASP A 266 -22.07 15.57 15.85
C ASP A 266 -22.36 14.28 16.62
N HIS A 267 -21.93 14.21 17.88
CA HIS A 267 -22.06 13.02 18.71
C HIS A 267 -23.52 12.58 18.95
N ALA A 268 -24.49 13.50 18.80
CA ALA A 268 -25.91 13.19 18.90
C ALA A 268 -26.50 12.65 17.58
N ASN A 269 -25.78 12.76 16.47
CA ASN A 269 -26.25 12.36 15.13
C ASN A 269 -25.32 11.32 14.49
N PRO A 270 -25.66 10.01 14.60
CA PRO A 270 -24.87 8.91 14.03
C PRO A 270 -24.65 8.96 12.52
N ALA A 271 -25.40 9.76 11.76
CA ALA A 271 -25.15 9.91 10.32
C ALA A 271 -23.85 10.67 10.03
N THR A 272 -23.37 11.47 10.99
CA THR A 272 -22.20 12.36 10.84
C THR A 272 -20.88 11.69 11.17
N TYR A 273 -20.89 10.47 11.70
CA TYR A 273 -19.68 9.77 12.10
C TYR A 273 -19.74 8.24 11.91
N ARG A 274 -18.57 7.61 11.96
CA ARG A 274 -18.40 6.17 12.11
C ARG A 274 -17.42 5.91 13.23
N ASP A 275 -17.80 5.04 14.15
CA ASP A 275 -16.87 4.57 15.18
C ASP A 275 -16.02 3.44 14.58
N GLN A 276 -14.71 3.50 14.84
CA GLN A 276 -13.78 2.50 14.37
C GLN A 276 -14.03 1.14 15.02
N VAL A 277 -13.69 0.09 14.26
CA VAL A 277 -13.63 -1.28 14.75
C VAL A 277 -12.24 -1.80 14.42
N PHE A 278 -11.62 -2.56 15.32
CA PHE A 278 -10.29 -3.13 15.09
C PHE A 278 -10.35 -3.98 13.81
N LEU A 279 -9.62 -3.58 12.77
CA LEU A 279 -9.56 -4.37 11.53
C LEU A 279 -8.79 -5.68 11.74
N THR A 280 -9.47 -6.79 11.46
CA THR A 280 -8.92 -8.16 11.44
C THR A 280 -8.10 -8.49 12.69
N PRO A 281 -8.67 -8.41 13.90
CA PRO A 281 -7.91 -8.53 15.14
C PRO A 281 -7.46 -9.98 15.41
N HIS A 282 -7.91 -10.96 14.62
CA HIS A 282 -7.44 -12.35 14.64
C HIS A 282 -6.18 -12.60 13.79
N TRP A 283 -5.69 -11.61 13.05
CA TRP A 283 -4.74 -11.81 11.95
C TRP A 283 -3.40 -12.41 12.37
N GLY A 284 -2.96 -12.20 13.63
CA GLY A 284 -1.76 -12.85 14.15
C GLY A 284 -1.82 -14.38 14.24
N ALA A 285 -3.01 -14.98 14.04
CA ALA A 285 -3.22 -16.42 14.00
C ALA A 285 -3.30 -16.98 12.56
N VAL A 286 -3.14 -16.14 11.53
CA VAL A 286 -3.09 -16.59 10.14
C VAL A 286 -1.82 -17.41 9.92
N ARG A 287 -1.91 -18.51 9.18
CA ARG A 287 -0.76 -19.36 8.83
C ARG A 287 0.24 -18.54 7.99
N PRO A 288 1.48 -18.33 8.47
CA PRO A 288 2.48 -17.57 7.73
C PRO A 288 3.03 -18.29 6.50
N PHE A 289 3.76 -17.56 5.66
CA PHE A 289 4.58 -18.08 4.58
C PHE A 289 5.89 -18.69 5.11
N ALA A 290 6.70 -17.88 5.80
CA ALA A 290 8.04 -18.25 6.25
C ALA A 290 8.20 -18.25 7.78
N LEU A 291 7.38 -17.48 8.51
CA LEU A 291 7.39 -17.51 9.97
C LEU A 291 6.84 -18.84 10.52
N SER A 292 7.35 -19.24 11.67
CA SER A 292 6.87 -20.38 12.44
C SER A 292 5.57 -20.08 13.21
N SER A 293 5.39 -18.83 13.64
CA SER A 293 4.20 -18.30 14.30
C SER A 293 4.15 -16.79 14.15
N GLY A 294 2.98 -16.18 14.35
CA GLY A 294 2.85 -14.72 14.31
C GLY A 294 3.71 -14.00 15.36
N ASP A 295 4.01 -14.66 16.48
CA ASP A 295 4.78 -14.07 17.57
C ASP A 295 6.28 -14.34 17.54
N GLN A 296 6.78 -14.99 16.48
CA GLN A 296 8.18 -15.36 16.36
C GLN A 296 9.13 -14.16 16.56
N PHE A 297 8.75 -12.98 16.07
CA PHE A 297 9.52 -11.74 16.19
C PHE A 297 8.80 -10.67 17.03
N ARG A 298 7.87 -11.07 17.91
CA ARG A 298 7.17 -10.13 18.80
C ARG A 298 8.22 -9.33 19.59
N PRO A 299 8.18 -7.98 19.54
CA PRO A 299 9.13 -7.18 20.29
C PRO A 299 8.74 -7.18 21.77
N GLN A 300 9.59 -6.60 22.62
CA GLN A 300 9.21 -6.38 24.02
C GLN A 300 7.92 -5.56 24.14
N MET A 301 7.28 -5.63 25.31
CA MET A 301 6.08 -4.83 25.56
C MET A 301 6.39 -3.32 25.47
N PRO A 302 5.45 -2.49 24.98
CA PRO A 302 5.61 -1.03 25.02
C PRO A 302 5.60 -0.51 26.47
N PRO A 303 6.12 0.71 26.73
CA PRO A 303 6.12 1.29 28.07
C PRO A 303 4.70 1.44 28.60
N GLN A 304 4.53 1.40 29.92
CA GLN A 304 3.20 1.33 30.57
C GLN A 304 3.03 2.51 31.51
N ALA A 305 1.98 3.30 31.30
CA ALA A 305 1.59 4.36 32.21
C ALA A 305 1.30 3.80 33.61
N GLY A 306 1.82 4.47 34.64
CA GLY A 306 1.67 4.15 36.05
C GLY A 306 2.65 3.10 36.59
N SER A 307 3.54 2.53 35.77
CA SER A 307 4.50 1.51 36.20
C SER A 307 5.89 2.09 36.48
N THR A 308 6.43 1.82 37.67
CA THR A 308 7.79 2.21 38.07
C THR A 308 8.85 1.16 37.74
N GLU A 309 8.46 0.05 37.10
CA GLU A 309 9.43 -0.98 36.69
C GLU A 309 10.40 -0.43 35.65
N PRO A 310 11.66 -0.92 35.59
CA PRO A 310 12.62 -0.50 34.58
C PRO A 310 12.15 -0.84 33.16
N TYR A 311 12.34 0.09 32.23
CA TYR A 311 12.07 -0.01 30.81
C TYR A 311 13.30 0.44 30.02
N THR A 312 13.62 -0.26 28.94
CA THR A 312 14.65 0.17 27.99
C THR A 312 13.99 0.44 26.64
N ASP A 313 14.04 1.68 26.17
CA ASP A 313 13.41 2.08 24.90
C ASP A 313 14.16 1.54 23.67
N ALA A 314 13.64 1.80 22.48
CA ALA A 314 14.27 1.40 21.22
C ALA A 314 15.64 2.05 20.98
N LEU A 315 15.95 3.18 21.62
CA LEU A 315 17.25 3.83 21.54
C LEU A 315 18.25 3.32 22.58
N GLY A 316 17.84 2.38 23.46
CA GLY A 316 18.66 1.84 24.52
C GLY A 316 18.71 2.70 25.78
N GLN A 317 17.85 3.71 25.91
CA GLN A 317 17.72 4.53 27.11
C GLN A 317 16.94 3.76 28.17
N THR A 318 17.44 3.76 29.40
CA THR A 318 16.78 3.08 30.53
C THR A 318 16.16 4.10 31.48
N MET A 319 14.87 3.91 31.76
CA MET A 319 14.05 4.73 32.65
C MET A 319 12.92 3.86 33.21
N THR A 320 11.96 4.41 33.94
CA THR A 320 10.76 3.65 34.31
C THR A 320 9.77 3.54 33.13
N HIS A 321 8.90 2.54 33.15
CA HIS A 321 7.80 2.42 32.19
C HIS A 321 6.93 3.69 32.12
N ASP A 322 6.64 4.32 33.26
CA ASP A 322 5.83 5.55 33.33
C ASP A 322 6.55 6.75 32.71
N GLU A 323 7.85 6.93 33.01
CA GLU A 323 8.67 7.97 32.40
C GLU A 323 8.75 7.80 30.88
N ALA A 324 9.00 6.58 30.41
CA ALA A 324 9.05 6.27 28.98
C ALA A 324 7.70 6.51 28.28
N TYR A 325 6.60 6.11 28.92
CA TYR A 325 5.25 6.36 28.41
C TYR A 325 5.00 7.86 28.22
N HIS A 326 5.34 8.66 29.23
CA HIS A 326 5.13 10.10 29.17
C HIS A 326 6.09 10.80 28.20
N GLN A 327 7.34 10.35 28.10
CA GLN A 327 8.34 10.93 27.20
C GLN A 327 7.94 10.78 25.72
N GLN A 328 7.49 9.60 25.29
CA GLN A 328 7.08 9.40 23.89
C GLN A 328 5.79 10.18 23.54
N VAL A 329 4.89 10.38 24.52
CA VAL A 329 3.68 11.23 24.33
C VAL A 329 4.10 12.68 24.09
N ASP A 330 5.06 13.18 24.87
CA ASP A 330 5.56 14.55 24.76
C ASP A 330 6.36 14.77 23.48
N GLU A 331 7.08 13.74 23.03
CA GLU A 331 7.79 13.75 21.76
C GLU A 331 6.85 13.94 20.57
N ILE A 332 5.71 13.24 20.52
CA ILE A 332 4.74 13.42 19.43
C ILE A 332 4.10 14.81 19.47
N LEU A 333 3.80 15.32 20.66
CA LEU A 333 3.29 16.68 20.79
C LEU A 333 4.32 17.71 20.31
N HIS A 334 5.59 17.52 20.67
CA HIS A 334 6.68 18.38 20.20
C HIS A 334 6.85 18.34 18.68
N ILE A 335 6.80 17.15 18.07
CA ILE A 335 6.82 17.00 16.60
C ILE A 335 5.64 17.76 15.98
N SER A 336 4.43 17.59 16.51
CA SER A 336 3.23 18.29 16.02
C SER A 336 3.39 19.81 16.03
N ALA A 337 4.02 20.37 17.07
CA ALA A 337 4.27 21.81 17.19
C ALA A 337 5.33 22.33 16.21
N MET A 338 6.23 21.45 15.76
CA MET A 338 7.43 21.81 14.98
C MET A 338 7.41 21.29 13.53
N LEU A 339 6.27 20.81 13.04
CA LEU A 339 6.15 20.26 11.68
C LEU A 339 6.61 21.26 10.61
N THR A 340 7.63 20.86 9.86
CA THR A 340 8.09 21.59 8.68
C THR A 340 7.30 21.18 7.43
N ASP A 341 7.40 21.99 6.37
CA ASP A 341 6.77 21.67 5.08
C ASP A 341 7.28 20.34 4.49
N GLU A 342 8.58 20.08 4.60
CA GLU A 342 9.17 18.79 4.20
C GLU A 342 8.60 17.62 5.02
N GLN A 343 8.49 17.75 6.34
CA GLN A 343 7.95 16.69 7.20
C GLN A 343 6.47 16.42 6.91
N LYS A 344 5.70 17.44 6.54
CA LYS A 344 4.31 17.31 6.08
C LYS A 344 4.23 16.55 4.76
N VAL A 345 5.07 16.92 3.80
CA VAL A 345 5.19 16.21 2.51
C VAL A 345 5.55 14.74 2.74
N ILE A 346 6.52 14.44 3.60
CA ILE A 346 6.88 13.07 3.99
C ILE A 346 5.68 12.34 4.62
N ALA A 347 4.97 12.98 5.55
CA ALA A 347 3.80 12.38 6.21
C ALA A 347 2.69 12.04 5.21
N GLU A 348 2.45 12.90 4.22
CA GLU A 348 1.42 12.69 3.20
C GLU A 348 1.83 11.67 2.13
N TYR A 349 3.07 11.70 1.64
CA TYR A 349 3.56 10.74 0.64
C TYR A 349 3.43 9.29 1.13
N TRP A 350 3.85 9.04 2.38
CA TRP A 350 3.77 7.72 3.00
C TRP A 350 2.43 7.47 3.72
N ALA A 351 1.44 8.35 3.63
CA ALA A 351 0.17 8.22 4.35
C ALA A 351 -0.66 7.00 3.89
N ASP A 352 -0.52 6.64 2.61
CA ASP A 352 -1.30 5.62 1.91
C ASP A 352 -2.82 5.81 2.12
N GLY A 353 -3.32 6.92 1.54
CA GLY A 353 -4.70 7.41 1.64
C GLY A 353 -5.82 6.44 1.20
N PRO A 354 -7.09 6.87 1.21
CA PRO A 354 -8.25 5.99 1.00
C PRO A 354 -8.39 5.41 -0.42
N ARG A 355 -7.58 5.88 -1.38
CA ARG A 355 -7.50 5.37 -2.75
C ARG A 355 -6.09 4.86 -3.10
N SER A 356 -5.30 4.55 -2.08
CA SER A 356 -3.98 3.96 -2.24
C SER A 356 -4.07 2.44 -2.27
N GLU A 357 -2.98 1.83 -2.71
CA GLU A 357 -2.70 0.41 -2.67
C GLU A 357 -2.26 -0.09 -1.28
N THR A 358 -2.33 0.76 -0.23
CA THR A 358 -1.85 0.50 1.15
C THR A 358 -0.32 0.24 1.21
N PRO A 359 0.33 0.22 2.39
CA PRO A 359 1.78 0.03 2.46
C PRO A 359 2.33 -1.17 1.68
N PRO A 360 1.75 -2.39 1.77
CA PRO A 360 2.27 -3.52 0.98
C PRO A 360 2.15 -3.29 -0.53
N GLY A 361 1.09 -2.61 -0.99
CA GLY A 361 0.94 -2.27 -2.40
C GLY A 361 1.89 -1.16 -2.87
N HIS A 362 2.16 -0.16 -2.04
CA HIS A 362 3.10 0.92 -2.35
C HIS A 362 4.49 0.33 -2.63
N TRP A 363 4.97 -0.59 -1.79
CA TRP A 363 6.23 -1.29 -2.05
C TRP A 363 6.21 -2.18 -3.31
N ASN A 364 5.03 -2.64 -3.75
CA ASN A 364 4.88 -3.34 -5.03
C ASN A 364 4.96 -2.36 -6.21
N ALA A 365 4.39 -1.16 -6.10
CA ALA A 365 4.53 -0.11 -7.11
C ALA A 365 6.00 0.33 -7.25
N LEU A 366 6.72 0.50 -6.14
CA LEU A 366 8.17 0.78 -6.18
C LEU A 366 8.96 -0.38 -6.82
N ALA A 367 8.55 -1.63 -6.60
CA ALA A 367 9.17 -2.80 -7.21
C ALA A 367 8.97 -2.89 -8.74
N HIS A 368 7.94 -2.23 -9.31
CA HIS A 368 7.85 -2.08 -10.78
C HIS A 368 9.07 -1.36 -11.32
N GLY A 369 9.50 -0.29 -10.66
CA GLY A 369 10.71 0.45 -11.01
C GLY A 369 11.97 -0.39 -10.98
N ILE A 370 12.06 -1.37 -10.08
CA ILE A 370 13.22 -2.27 -9.99
C ILE A 370 13.27 -3.23 -11.18
N SER A 371 12.12 -3.76 -11.59
CA SER A 371 12.01 -4.54 -12.83
C SER A 371 12.51 -3.74 -14.04
N PHE A 372 12.12 -2.47 -14.16
CA PHE A 372 12.58 -1.60 -15.25
C PHE A 372 14.07 -1.26 -15.17
N ARG A 373 14.56 -0.86 -13.99
CA ARG A 373 15.96 -0.50 -13.76
C ARG A 373 16.90 -1.66 -14.10
N ASP A 374 16.55 -2.86 -13.66
CA ASP A 374 17.41 -4.04 -13.77
C ASP A 374 17.09 -4.87 -15.04
N ASN A 375 16.16 -4.39 -15.88
CA ASN A 375 15.73 -5.01 -17.13
C ASN A 375 15.33 -6.49 -16.95
N HIS A 376 14.45 -6.74 -15.99
CA HIS A 376 13.94 -8.07 -15.69
C HIS A 376 13.08 -8.66 -16.82
N GLY A 377 13.11 -9.99 -16.91
CA GLY A 377 12.10 -10.77 -17.61
C GLY A 377 11.14 -11.47 -16.63
N ILE A 378 10.38 -12.44 -17.16
CA ILE A 378 9.41 -13.21 -16.37
C ILE A 378 10.10 -13.95 -15.20
N ASP A 379 11.29 -14.50 -15.44
CA ASP A 379 12.02 -15.31 -14.45
C ASP A 379 12.41 -14.49 -13.22
N GLU A 380 12.95 -13.29 -13.41
CA GLU A 380 13.34 -12.39 -12.33
C GLU A 380 12.12 -11.83 -11.61
N ASP A 381 11.12 -11.34 -12.35
CA ASP A 381 9.97 -10.70 -11.73
C ASP A 381 9.11 -11.68 -10.92
N VAL A 382 8.89 -12.91 -11.40
CA VAL A 382 8.15 -13.91 -10.61
C VAL A 382 8.85 -14.18 -9.28
N LYS A 383 10.18 -14.28 -9.25
CA LYS A 383 10.95 -14.48 -8.02
C LYS A 383 10.91 -13.26 -7.10
N LEU A 384 11.08 -12.06 -7.68
CA LEU A 384 11.05 -10.78 -6.96
C LEU A 384 9.74 -10.63 -6.19
N TYR A 385 8.60 -10.70 -6.89
CA TYR A 385 7.30 -10.49 -6.26
C TYR A 385 6.89 -11.65 -5.35
N PHE A 386 7.33 -12.88 -5.62
CA PHE A 386 7.10 -13.99 -4.71
C PHE A 386 7.78 -13.77 -3.36
N ALA A 387 9.06 -13.38 -3.34
CA ALA A 387 9.78 -13.10 -2.10
C ALA A 387 9.25 -11.84 -1.40
N LEU A 388 9.02 -10.76 -2.15
CA LEU A 388 8.51 -9.50 -1.60
C LEU A 388 7.15 -9.70 -0.93
N ASN A 389 6.21 -10.35 -1.63
CA ASN A 389 4.87 -10.52 -1.11
C ASN A 389 4.78 -11.59 -0.03
N GLY A 390 5.66 -12.60 -0.05
CA GLY A 390 5.84 -13.51 1.09
C GLY A 390 6.26 -12.76 2.36
N ALA A 391 7.25 -11.86 2.24
CA ALA A 391 7.71 -11.04 3.38
C ALA A 391 6.65 -10.06 3.87
N LEU A 392 5.95 -9.38 2.95
CA LEU A 392 4.88 -8.45 3.30
C LEU A 392 3.70 -9.18 3.95
N PHE A 393 3.35 -10.39 3.50
CA PHE A 393 2.32 -11.19 4.14
C PHE A 393 2.70 -11.55 5.58
N ASP A 394 3.92 -12.04 5.80
CA ASP A 394 4.41 -12.37 7.14
C ASP A 394 4.54 -11.14 8.05
N ALA A 395 4.94 -9.99 7.50
CA ALA A 395 4.96 -8.70 8.20
C ALA A 395 3.57 -8.31 8.68
N SER A 396 2.52 -8.57 7.89
CA SER A 396 1.14 -8.30 8.29
C SER A 396 0.73 -9.15 9.49
N ILE A 397 1.16 -10.42 9.54
CA ILE A 397 0.82 -11.37 10.60
C ILE A 397 1.53 -10.95 11.90
N ALA A 398 2.85 -10.74 11.86
CA ALA A 398 3.62 -10.38 13.04
C ALA A 398 3.25 -9.01 13.62
N ALA A 399 3.00 -8.01 12.76
CA ALA A 399 2.56 -6.69 13.22
C ALA A 399 1.17 -6.76 13.88
N TRP A 400 0.21 -7.49 13.31
CA TRP A 400 -1.11 -7.63 13.91
C TRP A 400 -1.12 -8.50 15.16
N GLU A 401 -0.22 -9.48 15.23
CA GLU A 401 0.01 -10.25 16.45
C GLU A 401 0.42 -9.32 17.59
N ALA A 402 1.47 -8.52 17.42
CA ALA A 402 1.92 -7.56 18.43
C ALA A 402 0.82 -6.55 18.79
N LYS A 403 0.10 -6.02 17.78
CA LYS A 403 -1.01 -5.08 17.99
C LYS A 403 -2.13 -5.68 18.82
N ARG A 404 -2.47 -6.94 18.59
CA ARG A 404 -3.53 -7.62 19.33
C ARG A 404 -3.08 -7.99 20.74
N THR A 405 -1.83 -8.42 20.91
CA THR A 405 -1.26 -8.83 22.20
C THR A 405 -1.11 -7.66 23.15
N TYR A 406 -0.62 -6.52 22.66
CA TYR A 406 -0.37 -5.35 23.51
C TYR A 406 -1.53 -4.37 23.58
N ASP A 407 -2.45 -4.42 22.61
CA ASP A 407 -3.63 -3.55 22.54
C ASP A 407 -3.31 -2.08 22.79
N TYR A 408 -2.17 -1.59 22.30
CA TYR A 408 -1.58 -0.36 22.83
C TYR A 408 -2.27 0.92 22.34
N VAL A 409 -2.31 1.92 23.22
CA VAL A 409 -2.94 3.24 22.99
C VAL A 409 -2.30 3.99 21.81
N ARG A 410 -3.10 4.77 21.09
CA ARG A 410 -2.63 5.67 20.02
C ARG A 410 -2.25 7.06 20.58
N PRO A 411 -1.35 7.82 19.92
CA PRO A 411 -1.00 9.17 20.37
C PRO A 411 -2.19 10.10 20.54
N ALA A 412 -3.20 10.02 19.66
CA ALA A 412 -4.43 10.82 19.78
C ALA A 412 -5.09 10.68 21.16
N SER A 413 -5.39 9.45 21.57
CA SER A 413 -6.03 9.18 22.86
C SER A 413 -5.10 9.48 24.05
N ALA A 414 -3.81 9.17 23.92
CA ALA A 414 -2.83 9.40 24.97
C ALA A 414 -2.60 10.90 25.25
N ILE A 415 -2.46 11.72 24.20
CA ILE A 415 -2.29 13.18 24.30
C ILE A 415 -3.58 13.82 24.83
N GLN A 416 -4.74 13.47 24.27
CA GLN A 416 -6.03 13.99 24.73
C GLN A 416 -6.27 13.67 26.21
N HIS A 417 -5.91 12.47 26.68
CA HIS A 417 -6.03 12.11 28.08
C HIS A 417 -5.01 12.84 28.96
N LYS A 418 -3.71 12.83 28.61
CA LYS A 418 -2.64 13.45 29.41
C LYS A 418 -2.83 14.96 29.59
N TYR A 419 -3.33 15.63 28.55
CA TYR A 419 -3.45 17.09 28.50
C TYR A 419 -4.89 17.62 28.59
N ALA A 420 -5.85 16.78 29.01
CA ALA A 420 -7.23 17.22 29.20
C ALA A 420 -7.31 18.42 30.16
N GLY A 421 -8.01 19.48 29.73
CA GLY A 421 -8.16 20.72 30.48
C GLY A 421 -6.93 21.64 30.48
N GLN A 422 -5.92 21.33 29.67
CA GLN A 422 -4.72 22.15 29.50
C GLN A 422 -4.64 22.69 28.07
N MET A 423 -4.05 23.89 27.92
CA MET A 423 -3.67 24.39 26.60
C MET A 423 -2.30 23.82 26.23
N ILE A 424 -2.16 23.35 25.00
CA ILE A 424 -0.91 22.82 24.43
C ILE A 424 -0.58 23.53 23.13
N GLU A 425 0.71 23.61 22.80
CA GLU A 425 1.18 24.10 21.51
C GLU A 425 1.31 22.93 20.53
N ALA A 426 0.60 22.98 19.40
CA ALA A 426 0.55 21.90 18.42
C ALA A 426 0.08 22.40 17.05
N TRP A 427 0.10 21.54 16.02
CA TRP A 427 -0.58 21.81 14.76
C TRP A 427 -2.08 22.05 14.99
N GLY A 428 -2.56 23.25 14.65
CA GLY A 428 -3.95 23.67 14.86
C GLY A 428 -4.95 23.08 13.85
N GLY A 429 -4.47 22.32 12.88
CA GLY A 429 -5.27 21.79 11.77
C GLY A 429 -4.94 22.42 10.42
N PRO A 430 -5.68 22.01 9.38
CA PRO A 430 -5.41 22.42 8.01
C PRO A 430 -5.31 23.93 7.84
N ASN A 431 -4.15 24.40 7.36
CA ASN A 431 -3.83 25.81 7.10
C ASN A 431 -3.83 26.71 8.35
N GLN A 432 -3.78 26.14 9.55
CA GLN A 432 -3.78 26.88 10.82
C GLN A 432 -2.38 27.09 11.40
N GLY A 433 -1.39 26.32 10.93
CA GLY A 433 -0.04 26.32 11.48
C GLY A 433 -0.01 25.83 12.94
N THR A 434 1.05 26.15 13.66
CA THR A 434 1.18 25.86 15.09
C THR A 434 0.36 26.86 15.91
N GLN A 435 -0.46 26.37 16.84
CA GLN A 435 -1.34 27.17 17.68
C GLN A 435 -1.39 26.62 19.11
N TRP A 436 -1.83 27.47 20.04
CA TRP A 436 -2.28 27.03 21.36
C TRP A 436 -3.71 26.50 21.25
N ILE A 437 -3.89 25.20 21.46
CA ILE A 437 -5.19 24.51 21.40
C ILE A 437 -5.48 23.76 22.72
N PRO A 438 -6.75 23.52 23.07
CA PRO A 438 -7.07 22.63 24.18
C PRO A 438 -6.58 21.20 23.91
N GLY A 439 -5.91 20.57 24.88
CA GLY A 439 -5.26 19.27 24.70
C GLY A 439 -6.24 18.15 24.39
N GLU A 440 -7.43 18.20 24.96
CA GLU A 440 -8.54 17.28 24.66
C GLU A 440 -9.05 17.37 23.21
N THR A 441 -8.67 18.42 22.45
CA THR A 441 -9.03 18.60 21.05
C THR A 441 -7.88 18.31 20.08
N TRP A 442 -6.71 17.92 20.58
CA TRP A 442 -5.56 17.61 19.75
C TRP A 442 -5.88 16.52 18.73
N ARG A 443 -5.34 16.69 17.52
CA ARG A 443 -5.48 15.73 16.41
C ARG A 443 -4.14 15.55 15.69
N PRO A 444 -3.87 14.34 15.18
CA PRO A 444 -2.70 14.06 14.35
C PRO A 444 -2.75 14.83 13.01
N TYR A 445 -1.59 15.04 12.40
CA TYR A 445 -1.48 15.61 11.05
C TYR A 445 -1.96 14.60 10.00
N GLN A 446 -3.25 14.63 9.71
CA GLN A 446 -3.93 13.74 8.76
C GLN A 446 -5.16 14.42 8.16
N SER A 447 -5.65 13.87 7.05
CA SER A 447 -6.96 14.24 6.51
C SER A 447 -8.07 13.94 7.53
N LEU A 448 -9.01 14.87 7.70
CA LEU A 448 -10.07 14.80 8.72
C LEU A 448 -11.09 13.67 8.47
N THR A 449 -11.19 13.17 7.24
CA THR A 449 -12.07 12.03 6.87
C THR A 449 -11.30 10.73 6.67
N PHE A 450 -9.98 10.77 6.77
CA PHE A 450 -9.09 9.63 6.70
C PHE A 450 -8.08 9.71 7.84
N VAL A 451 -8.61 9.46 9.04
CA VAL A 451 -7.88 9.61 10.30
C VAL A 451 -7.10 8.35 10.68
N THR A 452 -6.48 8.38 11.86
CA THR A 452 -5.63 7.33 12.42
C THR A 452 -6.20 5.94 12.16
N PRO A 453 -5.40 4.98 11.64
CA PRO A 453 -5.93 3.69 11.24
C PRO A 453 -6.63 2.91 12.37
N PRO A 454 -7.73 2.18 12.08
CA PRO A 454 -8.61 1.52 13.05
C PRO A 454 -8.02 0.21 13.61
N PHE A 455 -6.91 0.33 14.32
CA PHE A 455 -6.22 -0.76 15.03
C PHE A 455 -5.22 -0.18 16.04
N ALA A 456 -4.85 -1.01 17.04
CA ALA A 456 -3.89 -0.65 18.09
C ALA A 456 -2.55 -0.13 17.54
N GLU A 457 -1.83 0.63 18.36
CA GLU A 457 -0.62 1.35 17.97
C GLU A 457 0.57 0.41 17.74
N TYR A 458 0.89 -0.43 18.72
CA TYR A 458 2.20 -1.07 18.79
C TYR A 458 2.21 -2.47 18.15
N VAL A 459 3.01 -2.77 17.14
CA VAL A 459 3.99 -1.91 16.47
C VAL A 459 3.45 -1.27 15.18
N SER A 460 4.17 -0.31 14.60
CA SER A 460 3.81 0.34 13.33
C SER A 460 3.80 -0.67 12.18
N GLY A 461 2.62 -0.82 11.54
CA GLY A 461 2.49 -1.67 10.36
C GLY A 461 3.33 -1.14 9.19
N HIS A 462 3.31 0.18 8.93
CA HIS A 462 4.10 0.79 7.86
C HIS A 462 5.59 0.52 8.07
N SER A 463 6.12 0.76 9.27
CA SER A 463 7.53 0.51 9.57
C SER A 463 7.91 -0.97 9.40
N THR A 464 7.01 -1.90 9.74
CA THR A 464 7.24 -3.34 9.58
C THR A 464 7.25 -3.76 8.11
N PHE A 465 6.25 -3.32 7.33
CA PHE A 465 6.17 -3.60 5.89
C PHE A 465 7.38 -3.02 5.13
N SER A 466 7.71 -1.75 5.41
CA SER A 466 8.79 -1.05 4.73
C SER A 466 10.16 -1.67 4.99
N ALA A 467 10.47 -2.01 6.25
CA ALA A 467 11.73 -2.67 6.57
C ALA A 467 11.81 -4.10 5.99
N ALA A 468 10.69 -4.84 5.94
CA ALA A 468 10.65 -6.14 5.28
C ALA A 468 10.87 -6.04 3.77
N ALA A 469 10.25 -5.06 3.11
CA ALA A 469 10.41 -4.82 1.69
C ALA A 469 11.85 -4.40 1.35
N ALA A 470 12.42 -3.43 2.06
CA ALA A 470 13.79 -2.98 1.83
C ALA A 470 14.81 -4.11 2.01
N GLU A 471 14.63 -4.97 3.02
CA GLU A 471 15.49 -6.15 3.21
C GLU A 471 15.39 -7.13 2.04
N VAL A 472 14.18 -7.44 1.56
CA VAL A 472 13.99 -8.33 0.40
C VAL A 472 14.60 -7.73 -0.86
N LEU A 473 14.32 -6.46 -1.16
CA LEU A 473 14.82 -5.78 -2.36
C LEU A 473 16.35 -5.69 -2.36
N THR A 474 16.95 -5.42 -1.20
CA THR A 474 18.40 -5.40 -1.03
C THR A 474 19.02 -6.76 -1.31
N ARG A 475 18.44 -7.83 -0.76
CA ARG A 475 18.93 -9.20 -0.98
C ARG A 475 18.75 -9.66 -2.41
N PHE A 476 17.58 -9.41 -2.99
CA PHE A 476 17.23 -9.85 -4.33
C PHE A 476 18.13 -9.22 -5.39
N THR A 477 18.34 -7.90 -5.30
CA THR A 477 19.16 -7.16 -6.27
C THR A 477 20.67 -7.27 -5.96
N GLY A 478 21.04 -7.78 -4.78
CA GLY A 478 22.42 -7.81 -4.29
C GLY A 478 23.00 -6.42 -3.97
N SER A 479 22.15 -5.38 -3.95
CA SER A 479 22.52 -3.98 -3.74
C SER A 479 21.42 -3.27 -2.96
N ASN A 480 21.78 -2.35 -2.07
CA ASN A 480 20.78 -1.48 -1.40
C ASN A 480 20.42 -0.24 -2.25
N GLN A 481 20.97 -0.11 -3.47
CA GLN A 481 20.70 1.04 -4.33
C GLN A 481 19.22 1.07 -4.74
N PHE A 482 18.60 2.24 -4.65
CA PHE A 482 17.23 2.47 -5.10
C PHE A 482 17.20 3.45 -6.27
N TYR A 483 17.59 4.71 -6.03
CA TYR A 483 17.70 5.74 -7.06
C TYR A 483 18.94 5.55 -7.96
N ASP A 484 18.73 5.63 -9.28
CA ASP A 484 19.79 5.59 -10.30
C ASP A 484 19.89 6.89 -11.14
N GLY A 485 18.96 7.83 -10.91
CA GLY A 485 18.87 9.10 -11.62
C GLY A 485 18.44 9.02 -13.09
N VAL A 486 18.01 7.85 -13.58
CA VAL A 486 17.63 7.67 -14.99
C VAL A 486 16.38 6.82 -15.21
N THR A 487 16.05 5.89 -14.29
CA THR A 487 14.88 5.03 -14.43
C THR A 487 13.61 5.82 -14.15
N MET A 488 12.73 5.87 -15.13
CA MET A 488 11.42 6.52 -15.04
C MET A 488 10.34 5.49 -14.71
N LEU A 489 9.37 5.88 -13.88
CA LEU A 489 8.18 5.09 -13.56
C LEU A 489 7.05 5.42 -14.55
N TYR A 490 7.08 4.83 -15.76
CA TYR A 490 6.16 5.24 -16.83
C TYR A 490 4.67 5.00 -16.54
N ASP A 491 4.34 4.05 -15.67
CA ASP A 491 2.97 3.70 -15.29
C ASP A 491 2.55 4.33 -13.94
N GLU A 492 3.48 4.93 -13.19
CA GLU A 492 3.22 5.57 -11.90
C GLU A 492 3.62 7.06 -11.97
N ASP A 493 2.63 7.92 -11.80
CA ASP A 493 2.78 9.37 -11.67
C ASP A 493 2.20 9.74 -10.29
N PHE A 494 3.03 9.65 -9.25
CA PHE A 494 2.60 9.77 -7.86
C PHE A 494 2.17 11.20 -7.55
N ASN A 495 2.84 12.20 -8.15
CA ASN A 495 2.51 13.62 -7.96
C ASN A 495 1.37 14.10 -8.89
N ARG A 496 1.01 13.31 -9.91
CA ARG A 496 -0.08 13.52 -10.88
C ARG A 496 0.10 14.78 -11.71
N ASP A 497 1.34 15.16 -11.99
CA ASP A 497 1.66 16.32 -12.81
C ASP A 497 1.67 16.03 -14.32
N GLY A 498 1.50 14.75 -14.71
CA GLY A 498 1.51 14.27 -16.08
C GLY A 498 2.92 13.95 -16.61
N ILE A 499 3.94 13.99 -15.76
CA ILE A 499 5.33 13.62 -16.03
C ILE A 499 5.63 12.37 -15.18
N PRO A 500 6.15 11.28 -15.77
CA PRO A 500 6.57 10.13 -14.99
C PRO A 500 7.58 10.53 -13.91
N ASP A 501 7.44 9.95 -12.71
CA ASP A 501 8.40 10.18 -11.63
C ASP A 501 9.70 9.40 -11.89
N LEU A 502 10.82 9.89 -11.34
CA LEU A 502 12.06 9.11 -11.27
C LEU A 502 11.94 8.07 -10.15
N LEU A 503 12.42 6.85 -10.42
CA LEU A 503 12.52 5.80 -9.42
C LEU A 503 13.32 6.28 -8.21
N GLY A 504 12.69 6.32 -7.03
CA GLY A 504 13.34 6.77 -5.80
C GLY A 504 13.36 8.29 -5.61
N GLN A 505 12.51 9.03 -6.35
CA GLN A 505 12.33 10.46 -6.18
C GLN A 505 10.84 10.82 -6.24
N HIS A 506 10.45 11.84 -5.48
CA HIS A 506 9.11 12.41 -5.54
C HIS A 506 9.19 13.93 -5.42
N VAL A 507 8.55 14.65 -6.34
CA VAL A 507 8.58 16.12 -6.38
C VAL A 507 7.20 16.68 -6.08
N VAL A 508 7.11 17.47 -5.01
CA VAL A 508 5.88 18.16 -4.61
C VAL A 508 5.98 19.65 -4.93
N PRO A 509 5.09 20.19 -5.78
CA PRO A 509 5.07 21.61 -6.10
C PRO A 509 4.56 22.45 -4.92
N ILE A 510 4.70 23.77 -5.04
CA ILE A 510 4.13 24.72 -4.06
C ILE A 510 2.63 24.48 -3.91
N GLY A 511 2.18 24.25 -2.68
CA GLY A 511 0.78 23.95 -2.36
C GLY A 511 0.31 22.57 -2.82
N GLY A 512 1.23 21.63 -3.06
CA GLY A 512 0.93 20.28 -3.55
C GLY A 512 0.40 19.29 -2.51
N ASN A 513 0.40 19.61 -1.21
CA ASN A 513 -0.20 18.76 -0.18
C ASN A 513 -1.71 18.64 -0.36
N MET A 514 -2.27 17.49 0.01
CA MET A 514 -3.66 17.12 -0.28
C MET A 514 -4.68 17.92 0.52
N PHE A 515 -4.36 18.29 1.75
CA PHE A 515 -5.31 18.96 2.66
C PHE A 515 -4.80 20.26 3.28
N GLU A 516 -3.59 20.71 2.92
CA GLU A 516 -3.05 22.02 3.27
C GLU A 516 -2.42 22.69 2.05
N ASN A 517 -2.34 24.03 2.06
CA ASN A 517 -1.68 24.83 1.03
C ASN A 517 -0.14 24.86 1.20
N SER A 518 0.44 23.79 1.75
CA SER A 518 1.88 23.55 1.85
C SER A 518 2.31 22.58 0.74
N PRO A 519 3.61 22.44 0.44
CA PRO A 519 4.73 23.23 0.93
C PRO A 519 4.77 24.66 0.32
N ALA A 520 5.43 25.60 1.02
CA ALA A 520 5.61 26.99 0.56
C ALA A 520 6.67 27.12 -0.55
N GLU A 521 7.52 26.11 -0.69
CA GLU A 521 8.53 25.95 -1.74
C GLU A 521 8.46 24.52 -2.32
N VAL A 522 9.05 24.31 -3.49
CA VAL A 522 9.11 22.96 -4.07
C VAL A 522 9.93 22.06 -3.16
N VAL A 523 9.37 20.90 -2.82
CA VAL A 523 10.06 19.87 -2.02
C VAL A 523 10.37 18.69 -2.93
N THR A 524 11.59 18.18 -2.85
CA THR A 524 12.01 16.95 -3.54
C THR A 524 12.45 15.93 -2.50
N LEU A 525 11.70 14.85 -2.38
CA LEU A 525 12.12 13.67 -1.64
C LEU A 525 12.97 12.82 -2.59
N GLN A 526 14.10 12.31 -2.11
CA GLN A 526 14.94 11.38 -2.86
C GLN A 526 15.56 10.37 -1.91
N TRP A 527 15.55 9.10 -2.32
CA TRP A 527 16.10 7.99 -1.55
C TRP A 527 17.12 7.25 -2.40
N ASP A 528 18.39 7.38 -2.04
CA ASP A 528 19.49 6.70 -2.73
C ASP A 528 19.45 5.19 -2.44
N THR A 529 18.87 4.80 -1.31
CA THR A 529 18.74 3.40 -0.91
C THR A 529 17.33 2.96 -0.53
N PHE A 530 17.06 1.64 -0.63
CA PHE A 530 15.79 1.07 -0.15
C PHE A 530 15.60 1.30 1.34
N GLN A 531 16.70 1.20 2.10
CA GLN A 531 16.69 1.44 3.54
C GLN A 531 16.33 2.89 3.89
N GLU A 532 16.82 3.88 3.13
CA GLU A 532 16.43 5.29 3.33
C GLU A 532 14.94 5.50 3.08
N ALA A 533 14.41 4.97 1.99
CA ALA A 533 12.97 5.02 1.70
C ALA A 533 12.16 4.34 2.82
N ALA A 534 12.60 3.18 3.30
CA ALA A 534 11.94 2.48 4.40
C ALA A 534 12.01 3.22 5.72
N ASP A 535 13.15 3.84 6.04
CA ASP A 535 13.35 4.62 7.24
C ASP A 535 12.52 5.91 7.24
N GLU A 536 12.35 6.53 6.07
CA GLU A 536 11.49 7.69 5.90
C GLU A 536 10.00 7.31 5.96
N ALA A 537 9.60 6.22 5.31
CA ALA A 537 8.25 5.66 5.44
C ALA A 537 7.87 5.40 6.89
N ALA A 538 8.84 4.95 7.68
CA ALA A 538 8.68 4.62 9.08
C ALA A 538 8.61 5.88 9.97
N VAL A 539 9.50 6.86 9.77
CA VAL A 539 9.48 8.13 10.56
C VAL A 539 8.30 9.03 10.19
N SER A 540 7.78 8.92 8.95
CA SER A 540 6.58 9.64 8.49
C SER A 540 5.39 9.44 9.43
N ARG A 541 5.31 8.30 10.11
CA ARG A 541 4.21 7.97 11.03
C ARG A 541 4.24 8.81 12.31
N ARG A 542 5.44 9.25 12.70
CA ARG A 542 5.65 10.18 13.81
C ARG A 542 5.34 11.61 13.38
N TYR A 543 5.73 12.01 12.16
CA TYR A 543 5.32 13.30 11.59
C TYR A 543 3.80 13.42 11.43
N GLY A 544 3.15 12.34 10.98
CA GLY A 544 1.70 12.22 10.97
C GLY A 544 1.06 12.17 12.37
N GLY A 545 1.85 11.99 13.44
CA GLY A 545 1.37 11.96 14.83
C GLY A 545 0.58 10.72 15.22
N ILE A 546 0.79 9.58 14.56
CA ILE A 546 -0.05 8.37 14.76
C ILE A 546 0.68 7.16 15.34
N HIS A 547 2.00 7.24 15.47
CA HIS A 547 2.85 6.21 16.06
C HIS A 547 3.90 6.83 16.96
N PHE A 548 4.25 6.14 18.04
CA PHE A 548 5.35 6.52 18.93
C PHE A 548 6.70 6.03 18.41
N GLN A 549 7.80 6.56 18.95
CA GLN A 549 9.15 6.14 18.58
C GLN A 549 9.39 4.63 18.73
N ASP A 550 8.96 4.03 19.84
CA ASP A 550 9.16 2.59 20.05
C ASP A 550 8.31 1.76 19.09
N GLY A 551 7.08 2.19 18.83
CA GLY A 551 6.20 1.57 17.83
C GLY A 551 6.81 1.57 16.43
N ASP A 552 7.59 2.60 16.09
CA ASP A 552 8.35 2.71 14.85
C ASP A 552 9.63 1.83 14.87
N LEU A 553 10.56 2.12 15.77
CA LEU A 553 11.92 1.55 15.73
C LEU A 553 11.97 0.05 16.04
N PHE A 554 11.06 -0.47 16.87
CA PHE A 554 10.94 -1.92 17.05
C PHE A 554 10.28 -2.60 15.84
N ALA A 555 9.32 -1.94 15.17
CA ALA A 555 8.75 -2.45 13.93
C ALA A 555 9.78 -2.58 12.81
N ARG A 556 10.71 -1.60 12.66
CA ARG A 556 11.78 -1.69 11.67
C ARG A 556 12.63 -2.96 11.87
N ARG A 557 13.08 -3.20 13.12
CA ARG A 557 13.86 -4.39 13.48
C ARG A 557 13.10 -5.71 13.23
N MET A 558 11.81 -5.73 13.56
CA MET A 558 10.93 -6.85 13.25
C MET A 558 10.85 -7.07 11.74
N GLY A 559 10.55 -6.03 10.96
CA GLY A 559 10.43 -6.09 9.50
C GLY A 559 11.69 -6.60 8.82
N THR A 560 12.88 -6.10 9.19
CA THR A 560 14.17 -6.59 8.66
C THR A 560 14.34 -8.10 8.93
N SER A 561 14.00 -8.57 10.12
CA SER A 561 14.12 -10.00 10.45
C SER A 561 13.17 -10.87 9.62
N ILE A 562 11.95 -10.38 9.40
CA ILE A 562 10.93 -11.03 8.57
C ILE A 562 11.37 -11.08 7.11
N GLY A 563 11.82 -9.96 6.55
CA GLY A 563 12.29 -9.87 5.16
C GLY A 563 13.44 -10.85 4.88
N ALA A 564 14.39 -10.97 5.82
CA ALA A 564 15.50 -11.89 5.69
C ALA A 564 15.04 -13.36 5.67
N GLN A 565 14.12 -13.74 6.56
CA GLN A 565 13.60 -15.11 6.64
C GLN A 565 12.73 -15.47 5.43
N ALA A 566 11.85 -14.57 5.01
CA ALA A 566 11.00 -14.76 3.84
C ALA A 566 11.81 -14.86 2.55
N TYR A 567 12.83 -14.01 2.36
CA TYR A 567 13.75 -14.12 1.23
C TYR A 567 14.48 -15.47 1.22
N THR A 568 14.98 -15.89 2.39
CA THR A 568 15.71 -17.17 2.51
C THR A 568 14.83 -18.35 2.11
N LEU A 569 13.57 -18.38 2.55
CA LEU A 569 12.64 -19.45 2.18
C LEU A 569 12.29 -19.39 0.69
N ALA A 570 12.02 -18.20 0.15
CA ALA A 570 11.74 -18.02 -1.27
C ALA A 570 12.92 -18.50 -2.14
N GLU A 571 14.16 -18.22 -1.70
CA GLU A 571 15.37 -18.70 -2.35
C GLU A 571 15.51 -20.21 -2.33
N GLN A 572 15.16 -20.87 -1.22
CA GLN A 572 15.14 -22.33 -1.16
C GLN A 572 14.17 -22.94 -2.17
N TYR A 573 12.98 -22.34 -2.35
CA TYR A 573 12.02 -22.78 -3.37
C TYR A 573 12.59 -22.68 -4.78
N TRP A 574 13.13 -21.53 -5.20
CA TRP A 574 13.60 -21.38 -6.59
C TRP A 574 14.97 -22.00 -6.89
N THR A 575 15.77 -22.30 -5.85
CA THR A 575 17.02 -23.07 -6.00
C THR A 575 16.81 -24.59 -5.85
N GLY A 576 15.61 -25.03 -5.48
CA GLY A 576 15.30 -26.44 -5.27
C GLY A 576 16.05 -27.08 -4.09
N GLN A 577 16.52 -26.28 -3.13
CA GLN A 577 17.04 -26.81 -1.86
C GLN A 577 15.91 -27.46 -1.07
N GLU A 578 16.21 -28.42 -0.18
CA GLU A 578 15.19 -29.19 0.56
C GLU A 578 14.16 -28.28 1.26
N VAL A 579 13.06 -27.99 0.56
CA VAL A 579 11.88 -27.37 1.14
C VAL A 579 11.05 -28.52 1.71
N ARG A 580 11.38 -28.94 2.93
CA ARG A 580 10.59 -29.97 3.62
C ARG A 580 9.48 -29.32 4.46
N PRO A 581 8.30 -29.95 4.49
CA PRO A 581 7.00 -29.34 4.75
C PRO A 581 6.79 -28.82 6.17
#